data_AF-A0A536WW20-F1
#
_entry.id   AF-A0A536WW20-F1
#
_cell.length_a   1.000
_cell.length_b   1.000
_cell.length_c   1.000
_cell.angle_alpha   90.00
_cell.angle_beta   90.00
_cell.angle_gamma   90.00
#
_symmetry.space_group_name_H-M   'P 1'
#
loop_
_entity.id
_entity.type
_entity.pdbx_description
1 polymer ?
#
loop_
_entity_poly.entity_id
_entity_poly.type
_entity_poly.pdbx_seq_one_letter_code
_entity_poly.pdbx_strand_id
1 'polypeptide(L)'
;MAIKLTSEQILEKIQRAFAPFHVVAELQDYHRKLGFRIYADNDEIVGTYEGSLMEDLRNPENLKRLIMDTRTHIRAMNRELNAWSFES
;
A
#
# COMPACT_ATOMS: atom_id res chain seq x y z
N MET A 1 -17.85 -16.84 -1.99
CA MET A 1 -17.89 -15.71 -1.04
C MET A 1 -16.58 -14.95 -1.17
N ALA A 2 -16.60 -13.71 -1.63
CA ALA A 2 -15.38 -12.89 -1.59
C ALA A 2 -15.15 -12.43 -0.15
N ILE A 3 -14.05 -12.90 0.45
CA ILE A 3 -13.64 -12.45 1.79
C ILE A 3 -13.21 -10.99 1.64
N LYS A 4 -14.01 -10.07 2.20
CA LYS A 4 -13.65 -8.65 2.26
C LYS A 4 -12.58 -8.46 3.32
N LEU A 5 -11.51 -7.75 2.98
CA LEU A 5 -10.46 -7.41 3.93
C LEU A 5 -10.97 -6.38 4.95
N THR A 6 -10.48 -6.46 6.19
CA THR A 6 -10.65 -5.39 7.17
C THR A 6 -9.63 -4.27 6.93
N SER A 7 -9.87 -3.09 7.50
CA SER A 7 -8.92 -1.99 7.40
C SER A 7 -7.53 -2.36 7.93
N GLU A 8 -7.47 -3.09 9.04
CA GLU A 8 -6.20 -3.55 9.63
C GLU A 8 -5.44 -4.50 8.69
N GLN A 9 -6.14 -5.43 8.03
CA GLN A 9 -5.54 -6.33 7.05
C GLN A 9 -5.02 -5.56 5.82
N ILE A 10 -5.74 -4.53 5.38
CA ILE A 10 -5.31 -3.67 4.27
C ILE A 10 -4.01 -2.94 4.66
N LEU A 11 -3.98 -2.34 5.85
CA LEU A 11 -2.81 -1.62 6.36
C LEU A 11 -1.59 -2.54 6.51
N GLU A 12 -1.78 -3.72 7.10
CA GLU A 12 -0.70 -4.70 7.27
C GLU A 12 -0.12 -5.14 5.93
N LYS A 13 -0.98 -5.45 4.94
CA LYS A 13 -0.55 -5.87 3.61
C LYS A 13 0.21 -4.77 2.88
N ILE A 14 -0.22 -3.51 3.01
CA ILE A 14 0.49 -2.35 2.46
C ILE A 14 1.87 -2.21 3.10
N GLN A 15 1.97 -2.24 4.43
CA GLN A 15 3.26 -2.12 5.12
C GLN A 15 4.25 -3.21 4.71
N ARG A 16 3.82 -4.47 4.68
CA ARG A 16 4.67 -5.60 4.24
C ARG A 16 5.05 -5.50 2.77
N ALA A 17 4.17 -4.93 1.93
CA ALA A 17 4.40 -4.82 0.50
C ALA A 17 5.45 -3.80 0.09
N PHE A 18 5.87 -2.90 0.97
CA PHE A 18 6.88 -1.89 0.62
C PHE A 18 8.17 -2.01 1.42
N ALA A 19 8.35 -3.10 2.18
CA ALA A 19 9.63 -3.40 2.81
C ALA A 19 10.79 -3.39 1.78
N PRO A 20 11.97 -2.82 2.12
CA PRO A 20 12.40 -2.36 3.44
C PRO A 20 11.93 -0.93 3.82
N PHE A 21 11.21 -0.23 2.95
CA PHE A 21 10.83 1.15 3.19
C PHE A 21 9.78 1.30 4.30
N HIS A 22 9.83 2.43 5.00
CA HIS A 22 8.85 2.77 6.01
C HIS A 22 7.57 3.28 5.36
N VAL A 23 6.41 2.77 5.78
CA VAL A 23 5.11 3.17 5.22
C VAL A 23 4.24 3.78 6.30
N VAL A 24 3.82 5.02 6.07
CA VAL A 24 2.82 5.71 6.89
C VAL A 24 1.51 5.69 6.13
N ALA A 25 0.54 4.94 6.64
CA ALA A 25 -0.79 4.86 6.06
C ALA A 25 -1.79 5.60 6.95
N GLU A 26 -2.57 6.50 6.34
CA GLU A 26 -3.54 7.36 7.00
C GLU A 26 -4.93 7.12 6.42
N LEU A 27 -5.90 6.90 7.32
CA LEU A 27 -7.30 6.86 6.97
C LEU A 27 -7.86 8.29 6.97
N GLN A 28 -8.34 8.73 5.81
CA GLN A 28 -8.89 10.06 5.58
C GLN A 28 -10.41 10.00 5.36
N ASP A 29 -11.07 11.16 5.40
CA ASP A 29 -12.49 11.31 5.07
C ASP A 29 -13.39 10.36 5.88
N TYR A 30 -13.27 10.39 7.21
CA TYR A 30 -14.02 9.47 8.10
C TYR A 30 -13.79 7.97 7.80
N HIS A 31 -12.53 7.58 7.59
CA HIS A 31 -12.12 6.21 7.22
C HIS A 31 -12.66 5.72 5.86
N ARG A 32 -13.12 6.63 4.99
CA ARG A 32 -13.60 6.27 3.65
C ARG A 32 -12.48 6.19 2.63
N LYS A 33 -11.36 6.86 2.88
CA LYS A 33 -10.21 6.88 1.97
C LYS A 33 -8.95 6.42 2.68
N LEU A 34 -8.10 5.72 1.94
CA LEU A 34 -6.75 5.38 2.38
C LEU A 34 -5.73 6.17 1.58
N GLY A 35 -4.96 6.99 2.27
CA GLY A 35 -3.71 7.52 1.76
C GLY A 35 -2.54 6.80 2.41
N PHE A 36 -1.42 6.67 1.72
CA PHE A 36 -0.18 6.24 2.34
C PHE A 36 1.03 6.86 1.67
N ARG A 37 2.09 7.03 2.46
CA ARG A 37 3.38 7.55 2.03
C ARG A 37 4.45 6.53 2.36
N ILE A 38 5.40 6.40 1.45
CA ILE A 38 6.51 5.46 1.55
C ILE A 38 7.78 6.29 1.64
N TYR A 39 8.55 6.03 2.68
CA TYR A 39 9.76 6.75 3.05
C TYR A 39 10.96 5.81 2.94
N ALA A 40 12.02 6.28 2.30
CA ALA A 40 13.33 5.64 2.35
C ALA A 40 14.02 5.89 3.70
N ASP A 41 15.12 5.18 3.96
CA ASP A 41 15.91 5.28 5.19
C ASP A 41 16.44 6.70 5.52
N ASN A 42 16.45 7.60 4.54
CA ASN A 42 16.85 9.00 4.68
C ASN A 42 15.65 9.98 4.84
N ASP A 43 14.48 9.47 5.23
CA ASP A 43 13.21 10.21 5.31
C ASP A 43 12.72 10.80 3.97
N GLU A 44 13.32 10.38 2.84
CA GLU A 44 12.91 10.79 1.51
C GLU A 44 11.62 10.09 1.11
N ILE A 45 10.64 10.85 0.64
CA ILE A 45 9.38 10.31 0.13
C ILE A 45 9.65 9.67 -1.23
N VAL A 46 9.62 8.34 -1.30
CA VAL A 46 9.79 7.56 -2.54
C VAL A 46 8.46 7.21 -3.20
N GLY A 47 7.36 7.36 -2.48
CA GLY A 47 6.02 7.18 -3.03
C GLY A 47 4.97 7.87 -2.19
N THR A 48 4.06 8.59 -2.83
CA THR A 48 2.86 9.13 -2.19
C THR A 48 1.64 8.62 -2.93
N TYR A 49 0.70 8.07 -2.19
CA TYR A 49 -0.59 7.64 -2.69
C TYR A 49 -1.70 8.35 -1.93
N GLU A 50 -2.50 9.14 -2.64
CA GLU A 50 -3.59 9.92 -2.06
C GLU A 50 -4.95 9.30 -2.43
N GLY A 51 -5.51 8.52 -1.50
CA GLY A 51 -6.96 8.38 -1.39
C GLY A 51 -7.65 7.43 -2.36
N SER A 52 -7.34 6.13 -2.27
CA SER A 52 -8.27 5.10 -2.76
C SER A 52 -9.45 4.96 -1.81
N LEU A 53 -10.65 4.72 -2.34
CA LEU A 53 -11.81 4.39 -1.52
C LEU A 53 -11.54 3.08 -0.78
N MET A 54 -11.69 3.10 0.54
CA MET A 54 -11.52 1.92 1.39
C MET A 54 -12.45 0.80 0.95
N GLU A 55 -13.66 1.11 0.48
CA GLU A 55 -14.62 0.13 0.01
C GLU A 55 -14.09 -0.68 -1.18
N ASP A 56 -13.37 -0.04 -2.12
CA ASP A 56 -12.74 -0.71 -3.24
C ASP A 56 -11.55 -1.57 -2.77
N LEU A 57 -10.76 -1.08 -1.81
CA LEU A 57 -9.60 -1.80 -1.28
C LEU A 57 -9.96 -3.01 -0.42
N ARG A 58 -11.22 -3.10 0.06
CA ARG A 58 -11.73 -4.31 0.72
C ARG A 58 -11.77 -5.50 -0.23
N ASN A 59 -11.80 -5.26 -1.55
CA ASN A 59 -11.61 -6.32 -2.54
C ASN A 59 -10.10 -6.65 -2.62
N PRO A 60 -9.70 -7.90 -2.31
CA PRO A 60 -8.29 -8.30 -2.37
C PRO A 60 -7.63 -8.07 -3.73
N GLU A 61 -8.38 -8.22 -4.84
CA GLU A 61 -7.84 -8.01 -6.19
C GLU A 61 -7.50 -6.54 -6.45
N ASN A 62 -8.36 -5.62 -5.98
CA ASN A 62 -8.13 -4.19 -6.09
C ASN A 62 -6.93 -3.75 -5.26
N LEU A 63 -6.82 -4.26 -4.02
CA LEU A 63 -5.66 -3.97 -3.17
C LEU A 63 -4.36 -4.50 -3.78
N LYS A 64 -4.38 -5.75 -4.30
CA LYS A 64 -3.22 -6.34 -4.97
C LYS A 64 -2.79 -5.51 -6.17
N ARG A 65 -3.74 -5.07 -6.99
CA ARG A 65 -3.48 -4.22 -8.16
C ARG A 65 -2.83 -2.91 -7.76
N LEU A 66 -3.40 -2.21 -6.77
CA LEU A 66 -2.86 -0.97 -6.22
C LEU A 66 -1.41 -1.15 -5.76
N ILE A 67 -1.14 -2.20 -4.98
CA ILE A 67 0.20 -2.51 -4.47
C ILE A 67 1.16 -2.75 -5.64
N MET A 68 0.77 -3.57 -6.62
CA MET A 68 1.63 -3.87 -7.78
C MET A 68 1.94 -2.64 -8.62
N ASP A 69 0.95 -1.78 -8.89
CA ASP A 69 1.14 -0.54 -9.64
C ASP A 69 2.12 0.39 -8.90
N THR A 70 1.94 0.54 -7.59
CA THR A 70 2.81 1.37 -6.74
C THR A 70 4.24 0.80 -6.68
N ARG A 71 4.39 -0.52 -6.50
CA ARG A 71 5.71 -1.17 -6.50
C ARG A 71 6.41 -1.01 -7.85
N THR A 72 5.68 -1.05 -8.94
CA THR A 72 6.22 -0.83 -10.29
C THR A 72 6.72 0.60 -10.45
N HIS A 73 5.97 1.57 -9.93
CA HIS A 73 6.38 2.98 -9.93
C HIS A 73 7.67 3.21 -9.12
N ILE A 74 7.77 2.65 -7.91
CA ILE A 74 8.96 2.76 -7.05
C ILE A 74 10.18 2.11 -7.71
N ARG A 75 10.00 0.93 -8.33
CA ARG A 75 11.08 0.27 -9.07
C ARG A 75 11.57 1.09 -10.27
N ALA A 76 10.67 1.80 -10.96
CA ALA A 76 11.02 2.70 -12.05
C ALA A 76 11.88 3.90 -11.57
N MET A 77 11.82 4.25 -10.27
CA MET A 77 12.67 5.25 -9.65
C MET A 77 14.04 4.69 -9.19
N ASN A 78 14.44 3.49 -9.66
CA ASN A 78 15.67 2.79 -9.24
C ASN A 78 15.74 2.48 -7.74
N ARG A 79 14.60 2.29 -7.09
CA ARG A 79 14.52 1.87 -5.68
C ARG A 79 14.20 0.37 -5.61
N GLU A 80 15.07 -0.39 -4.94
CA GLU A 80 14.87 -1.82 -4.77
C GLU A 80 13.88 -2.12 -3.64
N LEU A 81 12.96 -3.04 -3.91
CA LEU A 81 11.94 -3.51 -2.98
C LEU A 81 12.13 -5.01 -2.75
N ASN A 82 11.96 -5.46 -1.51
CA ASN A 82 12.03 -6.88 -1.18
C ASN A 82 11.01 -7.68 -1.99
N ALA A 83 11.32 -8.96 -2.21
CA ALA A 83 10.35 -9.90 -2.77
C ALA A 83 9.09 -9.93 -1.89
N TRP A 84 7.93 -9.89 -2.52
CA TRP A 84 6.65 -9.81 -1.83
C TRP A 84 5.60 -10.66 -2.55
N SER A 85 4.75 -11.33 -1.79
CA SER A 85 3.56 -12.04 -2.25
C SER A 85 2.34 -11.57 -1.48
N PHE A 86 1.20 -11.43 -2.17
CA PHE A 86 -0.03 -10.95 -1.56
C PHE A 86 -0.63 -11.93 -0.53
N GLU A 87 -0.31 -13.21 -0.63
CA GLU A 87 -0.80 -14.25 0.29
C GLU A 87 -0.05 -14.28 1.63
N SER A 88 1.13 -13.65 1.69
CA SER A 88 1.99 -13.56 2.88
C SER A 88 1.61 -12.45 3.86
#